data_AF-A0A2D7SDZ0-F1
#
_entry.id   AF-A0A2D7SDZ0-F1
#
_cell.length_a   1.000
_cell.length_b   1.000
_cell.length_c   1.000
_cell.angle_alpha   90.00
_cell.angle_beta   90.00
_cell.angle_gamma   90.00
#
_symmetry.space_group_name_H-M   'P 1'
#
loop_
_entity.id
_entity.type
_entity.pdbx_description
1 polymer ?
#
loop_
_entity_poly.entity_id
_entity_poly.type
_entity_poly.pdbx_seq_one_letter_code
_entity_poly.pdbx_strand_id
1 'polypeptide(L)'
;MENPKPNQTPLDSAKPTLLWIQSITALLAGVFLLFIAKYQSKGDSILVLSPENDKNRYGRVSRLLHWTIAILFISLIPMGIFASMIPEGTNYRNAYYVVHKTIGVTIFFLVIFRLIWNKISQRPALDNSLTLTEKKLAHRAHNTLYFMMLVIPITGFMMTSYHGYGTFFFFWELPPLWEQSNVYQIWGGFHKYLLPYLVYIVLGAHILGALKHQFIDKHDSVFKRMVS
;
A
#
# COMPACT_ATOMS: atom_id res chain seq x y z
N MET A 1 18.86 21.21 -12.04
CA MET A 1 19.33 19.96 -11.39
C MET A 1 20.80 19.82 -11.76
N GLU A 2 21.72 20.27 -10.91
CA GLU A 2 23.14 20.44 -11.28
C GLU A 2 23.97 19.15 -11.25
N ASN A 3 23.37 18.01 -10.87
CA ASN A 3 24.07 16.72 -10.92
C ASN A 3 23.07 15.55 -11.08
N PRO A 4 22.73 15.13 -12.31
CA PRO A 4 21.80 14.03 -12.52
C PRO A 4 22.41 12.70 -12.06
N LYS A 5 21.64 11.88 -11.33
CA LYS A 5 22.07 10.52 -11.00
C LYS A 5 22.32 9.73 -12.29
N PRO A 6 23.32 8.84 -12.34
CA PRO A 6 23.44 7.92 -13.47
C PRO A 6 22.14 7.14 -13.64
N ASN A 7 21.67 7.02 -14.89
CA ASN A 7 20.42 6.36 -15.29
C ASN A 7 19.11 7.09 -14.95
N GLN A 8 19.11 8.43 -14.92
CA GLN A 8 17.86 9.19 -14.88
C GLN A 8 17.03 8.98 -16.16
N THR A 9 15.73 8.74 -15.99
CA THR A 9 14.76 8.64 -17.08
C THR A 9 14.01 9.96 -17.25
N PRO A 10 13.44 10.27 -18.43
CA PRO A 10 12.60 11.45 -18.60
C PRO A 10 11.46 11.56 -17.56
N LEU A 11 10.94 10.43 -17.09
CA LEU A 11 9.92 10.39 -16.03
C LEU A 11 10.41 10.92 -14.68
N ASP A 12 11.72 10.95 -14.42
CA ASP A 12 12.26 11.43 -13.14
C ASP A 12 12.03 12.93 -12.95
N SER A 13 11.93 13.69 -14.05
CA SER A 13 11.59 15.11 -14.02
C SER A 13 10.17 15.38 -13.51
N ALA A 14 9.26 14.41 -13.63
CA ALA A 14 7.85 14.54 -13.20
C ALA A 14 7.64 14.26 -11.69
N LYS A 15 8.66 13.73 -10.99
CA LYS A 15 8.53 13.32 -9.59
C LYS A 15 8.15 14.45 -8.62
N PRO A 16 8.73 15.67 -8.69
CA PRO A 16 8.28 16.78 -7.85
C PRO A 16 6.79 17.09 -8.04
N THR A 17 6.33 17.15 -9.29
CA THR A 17 4.92 17.37 -9.63
C THR A 17 4.03 16.26 -9.09
N LEU A 18 4.46 15.00 -9.21
CA LEU A 18 3.73 13.86 -8.67
C LEU A 18 3.57 13.93 -7.14
N LEU A 19 4.62 14.33 -6.41
CA LEU A 19 4.55 14.54 -4.97
C LEU A 19 3.58 15.68 -4.58
N TRP A 20 3.54 16.76 -5.35
CA TRP A 20 2.57 17.84 -5.15
C TRP A 20 1.13 17.36 -5.36
N ILE A 21 0.87 16.62 -6.45
CA ILE A 21 -0.44 16.02 -6.72
C ILE A 21 -0.86 15.09 -5.58
N GLN A 22 0.05 14.24 -5.10
CA GLN A 22 -0.20 13.34 -3.98
C GLN A 22 -0.49 14.10 -2.69
N SER A 23 0.24 15.17 -2.40
CA SER A 23 0.06 16.01 -1.21
C SER A 23 -1.30 16.71 -1.21
N ILE A 24 -1.70 17.29 -2.34
CA ILE A 24 -3.01 17.94 -2.50
C ILE A 24 -4.12 16.90 -2.37
N THR A 25 -3.98 15.76 -3.04
CA THR A 25 -4.96 14.66 -2.97
C THR A 25 -5.12 14.14 -1.54
N ALA A 26 -4.03 13.94 -0.83
CA ALA A 26 -4.03 13.49 0.57
C ALA A 26 -4.68 14.51 1.49
N LEU A 27 -4.41 15.81 1.31
CA LEU A 27 -5.03 16.88 2.08
C LEU A 27 -6.55 16.91 1.87
N LEU A 28 -7.01 16.89 0.62
CA LEU A 28 -8.43 16.86 0.27
C LEU A 28 -9.13 15.62 0.84
N ALA A 29 -8.49 14.45 0.70
CA ALA A 29 -9.00 13.20 1.26
C ALA A 29 -9.08 13.25 2.80
N GLY A 30 -8.07 13.80 3.47
CA GLY A 30 -8.04 13.95 4.93
C GLY A 30 -9.16 14.86 5.44
N VAL A 31 -9.34 16.02 4.81
CA VAL A 31 -10.44 16.95 5.13
C VAL A 31 -11.80 16.29 4.92
N PHE A 32 -11.97 15.56 3.81
CA PHE A 32 -13.19 14.82 3.52
C PHE A 32 -13.46 13.74 4.57
N LEU A 33 -12.45 12.95 4.96
CA LEU A 33 -12.59 11.91 5.99
C LEU A 33 -12.93 12.51 7.36
N LEU A 34 -12.35 13.64 7.74
CA LEU A 34 -12.71 14.35 8.98
C LEU A 34 -14.16 14.85 8.95
N PHE A 35 -14.62 15.35 7.81
CA PHE A 35 -16.02 15.73 7.62
C PHE A 35 -16.95 14.52 7.78
N ILE A 36 -16.63 13.38 7.15
CA ILE A 36 -17.41 12.15 7.27
C ILE A 36 -17.40 11.61 8.70
N ALA A 37 -16.24 11.58 9.37
CA ALA A 37 -16.12 11.15 10.76
C ALA A 37 -16.97 12.02 11.69
N LYS A 38 -16.93 13.35 11.51
CA LYS A 38 -17.79 14.28 12.26
C LYS A 38 -19.28 14.04 11.98
N TYR A 39 -19.64 13.79 10.73
CA TYR A 39 -21.03 13.48 10.37
C TYR A 39 -21.51 12.17 11.01
N GLN A 40 -20.68 11.12 11.00
CA GLN A 40 -21.00 9.82 11.58
C GLN A 40 -21.01 9.83 13.12
N SER A 41 -20.18 10.66 13.76
CA SER A 41 -20.13 10.78 15.23
C SER A 41 -21.43 11.30 15.86
N LYS A 42 -22.34 11.84 15.05
CA LYS A 42 -23.68 12.29 15.49
C LYS A 42 -24.71 11.17 15.58
N GLY A 43 -24.38 9.93 15.21
CA GLY A 43 -25.26 8.78 15.35
C GLY A 43 -25.06 8.04 16.67
N ASP A 44 -26.14 7.63 17.33
CA ASP A 44 -26.12 6.95 18.63
C ASP A 44 -25.84 5.44 18.57
N SER A 45 -25.51 4.90 17.39
CA SER A 45 -25.30 3.46 17.23
C SER A 45 -23.90 3.02 17.70
N ILE A 46 -23.82 2.37 18.86
CA ILE A 46 -22.58 1.71 19.31
C ILE A 46 -22.37 0.43 18.49
N LEU A 47 -21.34 0.43 17.64
CA LEU A 47 -20.93 -0.74 16.88
C LEU A 47 -20.14 -1.71 17.77
N VAL A 48 -20.85 -2.71 18.31
CA VAL A 48 -20.20 -3.85 18.97
C VAL A 48 -19.83 -4.89 17.93
N LEU A 49 -18.53 -5.07 17.71
CA LEU A 49 -18.02 -5.94 16.66
C LEU A 49 -17.38 -7.20 17.26
N SER A 50 -17.55 -8.36 16.66
CA SER A 50 -16.79 -9.56 17.03
C SER A 50 -15.32 -9.43 16.57
N PRO A 51 -14.36 -10.10 17.23
CA PRO A 51 -12.98 -10.19 16.71
C PRO A 51 -12.94 -10.81 15.31
N GLU A 52 -13.73 -11.86 15.10
CA GLU A 52 -13.88 -12.63 13.86
C GLU A 52 -14.98 -12.07 12.95
N ASN A 53 -14.89 -12.41 11.66
CA ASN A 53 -15.88 -12.13 10.64
C ASN A 53 -17.19 -12.90 10.88
N ASP A 54 -18.31 -12.26 10.57
CA ASP A 54 -19.61 -12.90 10.44
C ASP A 54 -19.97 -13.11 8.96
N LYS A 55 -21.14 -13.71 8.65
CA LYS A 55 -21.56 -14.00 7.26
C LYS A 55 -21.65 -12.76 6.37
N ASN A 56 -21.90 -11.60 6.96
CA ASN A 56 -22.21 -10.36 6.27
C ASN A 56 -21.15 -9.27 6.46
N ARG A 57 -20.34 -9.31 7.53
CA ARG A 57 -19.46 -8.22 7.98
C ARG A 57 -18.10 -8.70 8.44
N TYR A 58 -17.08 -7.87 8.23
CA TYR A 58 -15.75 -8.15 8.75
C TYR A 58 -15.65 -7.85 10.24
N GLY A 59 -14.97 -8.73 10.98
CA GLY A 59 -14.64 -8.54 12.39
C GLY A 59 -13.63 -7.43 12.63
N ARG A 60 -13.38 -7.11 13.90
CA ARG A 60 -12.43 -6.06 14.31
C ARG A 60 -11.02 -6.34 13.80
N VAL A 61 -10.57 -7.59 13.88
CA VAL A 61 -9.18 -7.96 13.51
C VAL A 61 -8.96 -7.75 12.00
N SER A 62 -9.88 -8.22 11.16
CA SER A 62 -9.79 -8.05 9.71
C SER A 62 -9.77 -6.58 9.28
N ARG A 63 -10.53 -5.74 9.97
CA ARG A 63 -10.56 -4.28 9.71
C ARG A 63 -9.30 -3.58 10.17
N LEU A 64 -8.84 -3.88 11.39
CA LEU A 64 -7.59 -3.31 11.91
C LEU A 64 -6.43 -3.63 10.97
N LEU A 65 -6.27 -4.90 10.60
CA LEU A 65 -5.25 -5.32 9.64
C LEU A 65 -5.39 -4.60 8.30
N HIS A 66 -6.60 -4.48 7.75
CA HIS A 66 -6.81 -3.80 6.49
C HIS A 66 -6.38 -2.33 6.55
N TRP A 67 -6.89 -1.57 7.53
CA TRP A 67 -6.64 -0.14 7.62
C TRP A 67 -5.20 0.18 8.01
N THR A 68 -4.59 -0.59 8.91
CA THR A 68 -3.16 -0.47 9.21
C THR A 68 -2.33 -0.71 7.96
N ILE A 69 -2.57 -1.79 7.21
CA ILE A 69 -1.86 -2.07 5.96
C ILE A 69 -2.12 -0.96 4.93
N ALA A 70 -3.35 -0.51 4.77
CA ALA A 70 -3.71 0.52 3.79
C ALA A 70 -2.99 1.84 4.07
N ILE A 71 -2.98 2.31 5.32
CA ILE A 71 -2.30 3.54 5.73
C ILE A 71 -0.79 3.44 5.48
N LEU A 72 -0.16 2.35 5.92
CA LEU A 72 1.28 2.15 5.73
C LEU A 72 1.64 2.03 4.24
N PHE A 73 0.84 1.28 3.47
CA PHE A 73 1.09 1.05 2.05
C PHE A 73 0.91 2.32 1.22
N ILE A 74 -0.14 3.11 1.49
CA ILE A 74 -0.34 4.40 0.85
C ILE A 74 0.80 5.38 1.21
N SER A 75 1.30 5.33 2.46
CA SER A 75 2.43 6.17 2.89
C SER A 75 3.73 5.82 2.16
N LEU A 76 3.96 4.54 1.84
CA LEU A 76 5.16 4.10 1.12
C LEU A 76 5.26 4.63 -0.31
N ILE A 77 4.14 4.98 -0.95
CA ILE A 77 4.10 5.47 -2.34
C ILE A 77 4.87 6.79 -2.49
N PRO A 78 4.48 7.91 -1.84
CA PRO A 78 5.25 9.15 -1.88
C PRO A 78 6.65 8.93 -1.30
N MET A 79 6.78 8.03 -0.31
CA MET A 79 8.07 7.78 0.27
C MET A 79 9.08 7.20 -0.72
N GLY A 80 8.66 6.25 -1.55
CA GLY A 80 9.48 5.62 -2.58
C GLY A 80 9.88 6.62 -3.68
N ILE A 81 8.97 7.50 -4.08
CA ILE A 81 9.25 8.58 -5.04
C ILE A 81 10.32 9.51 -4.45
N PHE A 82 10.12 10.01 -3.23
CA PHE A 82 11.06 10.90 -2.57
C PHE A 82 12.42 10.23 -2.34
N ALA A 83 12.46 8.95 -1.92
CA ALA A 83 13.68 8.16 -1.78
C ALA A 83 14.56 8.18 -3.05
N SER A 84 13.94 8.21 -4.22
CA SER A 84 14.65 8.27 -5.50
C SER A 84 15.21 9.67 -5.83
N MET A 85 14.66 10.73 -5.22
CA MET A 85 15.03 12.12 -5.44
C MET A 85 16.13 12.63 -4.51
N ILE A 86 16.29 12.05 -3.32
CA ILE A 86 17.31 12.49 -2.34
C ILE A 86 18.71 12.38 -2.99
N PRO A 87 19.52 13.46 -3.04
CA PRO A 87 20.87 13.44 -3.60
C PRO A 87 21.83 12.48 -2.87
N GLU A 88 22.91 12.06 -3.53
CA GLU A 88 23.97 11.29 -2.85
C GLU A 88 24.71 12.18 -1.85
N GLY A 89 25.23 11.60 -0.76
CA GLY A 89 25.88 12.35 0.32
C GLY A 89 24.94 13.14 1.25
N THR A 90 23.62 13.15 1.01
CA THR A 90 22.68 13.84 1.91
C THR A 90 22.58 13.13 3.28
N ASN A 91 22.83 13.86 4.37
CA ASN A 91 22.95 13.31 5.73
C ASN A 91 21.76 12.45 6.19
N TYR A 92 20.52 12.81 5.83
CA TYR A 92 19.33 12.06 6.25
C TYR A 92 18.95 10.89 5.32
N ARG A 93 19.66 10.69 4.21
CA ARG A 93 19.28 9.72 3.18
C ARG A 93 19.24 8.28 3.71
N ASN A 94 20.25 7.90 4.49
CA ASN A 94 20.32 6.55 5.05
C ASN A 94 19.19 6.30 6.04
N ALA A 95 18.95 7.24 6.97
CA ALA A 95 17.84 7.15 7.91
C ALA A 95 16.50 7.02 7.18
N TYR A 96 16.29 7.81 6.12
CA TYR A 96 15.09 7.71 5.30
C TYR A 96 14.90 6.33 4.65
N TYR A 97 15.98 5.74 4.10
CA TYR A 97 15.94 4.39 3.55
C TYR A 97 15.67 3.32 4.60
N VAL A 98 16.22 3.46 5.81
CA VAL A 98 15.92 2.55 6.93
C VAL A 98 14.44 2.57 7.28
N VAL A 99 13.83 3.77 7.37
CA VAL A 99 12.39 3.91 7.66
C VAL A 99 11.55 3.29 6.53
N HIS A 100 11.86 3.60 5.26
CA HIS A 100 11.16 3.02 4.11
C HIS A 100 11.24 1.49 4.09
N LYS A 101 12.43 0.91 4.28
CA LYS A 101 12.65 -0.55 4.35
C LYS A 101 11.89 -1.18 5.51
N THR A 102 11.94 -0.57 6.69
CA THR A 102 11.26 -1.08 7.89
C THR A 102 9.75 -1.13 7.71
N ILE A 103 9.14 -0.07 7.16
CA ILE A 103 7.71 -0.05 6.86
C ILE A 103 7.38 -1.11 5.79
N GLY A 104 8.19 -1.24 4.75
CA GLY A 104 8.01 -2.26 3.70
C GLY A 104 8.02 -3.70 4.25
N VAL A 105 8.98 -4.03 5.11
CA VAL A 105 9.06 -5.34 5.78
C VAL A 105 7.90 -5.52 6.76
N THR A 106 7.48 -4.47 7.47
CA THR A 106 6.31 -4.53 8.36
C THR A 106 5.05 -4.90 7.58
N ILE A 107 4.79 -4.24 6.44
CA ILE A 107 3.64 -4.55 5.58
C ILE A 107 3.72 -6.00 5.07
N PHE A 108 4.91 -6.47 4.67
CA PHE A 108 5.10 -7.85 4.21
C PHE A 108 4.57 -8.86 5.24
N PHE A 109 5.00 -8.74 6.51
CA PHE A 109 4.54 -9.63 7.57
C PHE A 109 3.06 -9.43 7.94
N LEU A 110 2.57 -8.18 7.96
CA LEU A 110 1.15 -7.91 8.20
C LEU A 110 0.26 -8.52 7.11
N VAL A 111 0.71 -8.54 5.86
CA VAL A 111 -0.02 -9.18 4.76
C VAL A 111 -0.02 -10.70 4.92
N ILE A 112 1.10 -11.32 5.27
CA ILE A 112 1.14 -12.76 5.59
C ILE A 112 0.16 -13.08 6.72
N PHE A 113 0.22 -12.33 7.82
CA PHE A 113 -0.69 -12.50 8.94
C PHE A 113 -2.15 -12.32 8.51
N ARG A 114 -2.45 -11.32 7.69
CA ARG A 114 -3.79 -11.11 7.12
C ARG A 114 -4.23 -12.29 6.25
N LEU A 115 -3.36 -12.88 5.44
CA LEU A 115 -3.68 -14.05 4.62
C LEU A 115 -3.98 -15.28 5.48
N ILE A 116 -3.21 -15.50 6.55
CA ILE A 116 -3.46 -16.56 7.55
C ILE A 116 -4.80 -16.30 8.25
N TRP A 117 -5.02 -15.08 8.74
CA TRP A 117 -6.25 -14.69 9.42
C TRP A 117 -7.50 -14.90 8.55
N ASN A 118 -7.42 -14.62 7.26
CA ASN A 118 -8.53 -14.87 6.33
C ASN A 118 -8.89 -16.35 6.13
N LYS A 119 -7.99 -17.28 6.50
CA LYS A 119 -8.27 -18.72 6.52
C LYS A 119 -8.96 -19.15 7.81
N ILE A 120 -8.57 -18.53 8.94
CA ILE A 120 -9.15 -18.80 10.27
C ILE A 120 -10.55 -18.18 10.35
N SER A 121 -10.66 -16.92 9.97
CA SER A 121 -11.90 -16.16 9.99
C SER A 121 -12.37 -15.93 8.56
N GLN A 122 -13.31 -16.77 8.11
CA GLN A 122 -13.78 -16.78 6.73
C GLN A 122 -14.24 -15.40 6.28
N ARG A 123 -13.84 -15.00 5.07
CA ARG A 123 -14.24 -13.71 4.50
C ARG A 123 -15.76 -13.75 4.23
N PRO A 124 -16.51 -12.71 4.61
CA PRO A 124 -17.92 -12.65 4.25
C PRO A 124 -18.08 -12.56 2.73
N ALA A 125 -19.16 -13.12 2.19
CA ALA A 125 -19.38 -13.19 0.75
C ALA A 125 -19.42 -11.78 0.12
N LEU A 126 -19.07 -11.67 -1.17
CA LEU A 126 -19.32 -10.43 -1.91
C LEU A 126 -20.83 -10.16 -1.98
N ASP A 127 -21.21 -8.88 -2.02
CA ASP A 127 -22.63 -8.52 -2.09
C ASP A 127 -23.32 -9.14 -3.31
N ASN A 128 -24.55 -9.60 -3.13
CA ASN A 128 -25.39 -10.12 -4.19
C ASN A 128 -25.78 -9.05 -5.21
N SER A 129 -25.75 -7.77 -4.85
CA SER A 129 -25.99 -6.63 -5.74
C SER A 129 -24.91 -6.45 -6.82
N LEU A 130 -23.72 -7.03 -6.63
CA LEU A 130 -22.63 -6.93 -7.61
C LEU A 130 -22.88 -7.87 -8.78
N THR A 131 -22.67 -7.35 -10.00
CA THR A 131 -22.67 -8.18 -11.21
C THR A 131 -21.54 -9.20 -11.17
N LEU A 132 -21.65 -10.28 -11.97
CA LEU A 132 -20.61 -11.30 -12.04
C LEU A 132 -19.24 -10.72 -12.46
N THR A 133 -19.26 -9.71 -13.35
CA THR A 133 -18.05 -9.01 -13.80
C THR A 133 -17.43 -8.19 -12.68
N GLU A 134 -18.23 -7.44 -11.91
CA GLU A 134 -17.74 -6.67 -10.76
C GLU A 134 -17.16 -7.58 -9.68
N LYS A 135 -17.80 -8.72 -9.40
CA LYS A 135 -17.25 -9.73 -8.47
C LYS A 135 -15.88 -10.25 -8.94
N LYS A 136 -15.75 -10.60 -10.22
CA LYS A 136 -14.49 -11.06 -10.81
C LYS A 136 -13.40 -9.99 -10.73
N LEU A 137 -13.73 -8.74 -11.07
CA LEU A 137 -12.77 -7.62 -11.02
C LEU A 137 -12.35 -7.32 -9.58
N ALA A 138 -13.29 -7.31 -8.63
CA ALA A 138 -12.98 -7.12 -7.22
C ALA A 138 -12.03 -8.21 -6.70
N HIS A 139 -12.27 -9.49 -7.03
CA HIS A 139 -11.37 -10.58 -6.65
C HIS A 139 -9.99 -10.44 -7.28
N ARG A 140 -9.91 -10.12 -8.58
CA ARG A 140 -8.63 -9.91 -9.27
C ARG A 140 -7.85 -8.75 -8.66
N ALA A 141 -8.48 -7.61 -8.42
CA ALA A 141 -7.84 -6.46 -7.79
C ALA A 141 -7.27 -6.82 -6.40
N HIS A 142 -8.06 -7.48 -5.54
CA HIS A 142 -7.59 -7.91 -4.22
C HIS A 142 -6.41 -8.88 -4.30
N ASN A 143 -6.50 -9.91 -5.16
CA ASN A 143 -5.45 -10.91 -5.30
C ASN A 143 -4.16 -10.28 -5.85
N THR A 144 -4.28 -9.39 -6.83
CA THR A 144 -3.14 -8.65 -7.39
C THR A 144 -2.51 -7.73 -6.35
N LEU A 145 -3.29 -7.02 -5.54
CA LEU A 145 -2.76 -6.20 -4.45
C LEU A 145 -2.05 -7.04 -3.39
N TYR A 146 -2.61 -8.19 -2.99
CA TYR A 146 -1.93 -9.11 -2.08
C TYR A 146 -0.60 -9.59 -2.63
N PHE A 147 -0.57 -9.99 -3.89
CA PHE A 147 0.66 -10.41 -4.57
C PHE A 147 1.68 -9.28 -4.62
N MET A 148 1.28 -8.08 -5.05
CA MET A 148 2.18 -6.92 -5.14
C MET A 148 2.75 -6.50 -3.79
N MET A 149 1.94 -6.50 -2.72
CA MET A 149 2.41 -6.16 -1.37
C MET A 149 3.44 -7.17 -0.83
N LEU A 150 3.47 -8.40 -1.33
CA LEU A 150 4.51 -9.39 -1.00
C LEU A 150 5.74 -9.26 -1.90
N VAL A 151 5.54 -9.08 -3.19
CA VAL A 151 6.63 -9.06 -4.18
C VAL A 151 7.43 -7.77 -4.13
N ILE A 152 6.82 -6.61 -3.89
CA ILE A 152 7.55 -5.33 -3.84
C ILE A 152 8.64 -5.34 -2.76
N PRO A 153 8.38 -5.72 -1.49
CA PRO A 153 9.44 -5.84 -0.48
C PRO A 153 10.54 -6.82 -0.88
N ILE A 154 10.19 -7.97 -1.48
CA ILE A 154 11.17 -8.96 -1.97
C ILE A 154 12.07 -8.32 -3.03
N THR A 155 11.50 -7.68 -4.06
CA THR A 155 12.30 -7.01 -5.10
C THR A 155 13.19 -5.90 -4.53
N GLY A 156 12.73 -5.16 -3.52
CA GLY A 156 13.52 -4.13 -2.84
C GLY A 156 14.67 -4.71 -2.02
N PHE A 157 14.45 -5.86 -1.37
CA PHE A 157 15.48 -6.62 -0.68
C PHE A 157 16.53 -7.17 -1.65
N MET A 158 16.10 -7.80 -2.74
CA MET A 158 17.00 -8.29 -3.81
C MET A 158 17.83 -7.13 -4.38
N MET A 159 17.20 -5.99 -4.69
CA MET A 159 17.88 -4.79 -5.16
C MET A 159 18.95 -4.33 -4.16
N THR A 160 18.60 -4.20 -2.88
CA THR A 160 19.52 -3.71 -1.85
C THR A 160 20.68 -4.68 -1.62
N SER A 161 20.39 -5.98 -1.58
CA SER A 161 21.40 -7.01 -1.32
C SER A 161 22.41 -7.14 -2.46
N TYR A 162 21.98 -7.19 -3.73
CA TYR A 162 22.91 -7.20 -4.87
C TYR A 162 23.69 -5.89 -5.03
N HIS A 163 23.20 -4.80 -4.42
CA HIS A 163 23.93 -3.54 -4.33
C HIS A 163 25.02 -3.57 -3.24
N GLY A 164 25.08 -4.61 -2.41
CA GLY A 164 26.05 -4.75 -1.33
C GLY A 164 25.66 -4.01 -0.04
N TYR A 165 24.40 -3.60 0.11
CA TYR A 165 23.93 -2.93 1.33
C TYR A 165 23.07 -3.83 2.21
N GLY A 166 23.16 -3.65 3.52
CA GLY A 166 22.24 -4.26 4.47
C GLY A 166 20.80 -3.75 4.33
N THR A 167 19.86 -4.61 4.73
CA THR A 167 18.45 -4.23 4.90
C THR A 167 18.12 -4.18 6.38
N PHE A 168 17.65 -3.02 6.84
CA PHE A 168 17.27 -2.85 8.24
C PHE A 168 15.78 -3.15 8.43
N PHE A 169 15.47 -3.90 9.49
CA PHE A 169 14.13 -4.04 10.04
C PHE A 169 14.18 -3.56 11.49
N PHE A 170 13.74 -2.31 11.72
CA PHE A 170 13.97 -1.60 12.98
C PHE A 170 15.48 -1.55 13.32
N PHE A 171 15.88 -2.24 14.38
CA PHE A 171 17.27 -2.30 14.86
C PHE A 171 18.03 -3.53 14.35
N TRP A 172 17.36 -4.48 13.69
CA TRP A 172 18.02 -5.63 13.11
C TRP A 172 18.54 -5.34 11.71
N GLU A 173 19.84 -5.55 11.51
CA GLU A 173 20.47 -5.50 10.21
C GLU A 173 20.49 -6.90 9.59
N LEU A 174 19.88 -7.03 8.42
CA LEU A 174 20.04 -8.20 7.56
C LEU A 174 21.20 -7.92 6.60
N PRO A 175 22.32 -8.66 6.70
CA PRO A 175 23.43 -8.47 5.77
C PRO A 175 23.00 -8.81 4.34
N PRO A 176 23.72 -8.30 3.33
CA PRO A 176 23.56 -8.78 1.96
C PRO A 176 23.68 -10.31 1.91
N LEU A 177 22.73 -10.98 1.25
CA LEU A 177 22.75 -12.43 1.05
C LEU A 177 23.49 -12.85 -0.21
N TRP A 178 23.75 -11.90 -1.12
CA TRP A 178 24.41 -12.15 -2.40
C TRP A 178 25.61 -11.23 -2.59
N GLU A 179 26.55 -11.70 -3.40
CA GLU A 179 27.69 -10.90 -3.84
C GLU A 179 27.22 -9.66 -4.62
N GLN A 180 27.97 -8.58 -4.45
CA GLN A 180 27.69 -7.34 -5.15
C GLN A 180 27.83 -7.54 -6.67
N SER A 181 26.78 -7.21 -7.41
CA SER A 181 26.77 -7.36 -8.88
C SER A 181 25.75 -6.44 -9.54
N ASN A 182 25.90 -6.20 -10.84
CA ASN A 182 24.97 -5.36 -11.61
C ASN A 182 23.53 -5.88 -11.67
N VAL A 183 23.25 -7.08 -11.16
CA VAL A 183 21.91 -7.65 -11.02
C VAL A 183 20.99 -6.75 -10.18
N TYR A 184 21.56 -5.91 -9.29
CA TYR A 184 20.78 -4.90 -8.55
C TYR A 184 19.98 -3.98 -9.47
N GLN A 185 20.45 -3.72 -10.70
CA GLN A 185 19.76 -2.84 -11.66
C GLN A 185 18.45 -3.47 -12.15
N ILE A 186 18.44 -4.78 -12.37
CA ILE A 186 17.25 -5.54 -12.79
C ILE A 186 16.18 -5.46 -11.69
N TRP A 187 16.56 -5.80 -10.45
CA TRP A 187 15.66 -5.70 -9.30
C TRP A 187 15.22 -4.26 -9.02
N GLY A 188 16.12 -3.29 -9.23
CA GLY A 188 15.80 -1.87 -9.20
C GLY A 188 14.77 -1.48 -10.26
N GLY A 189 14.83 -2.07 -11.45
CA GLY A 189 13.83 -1.94 -12.51
C GLY A 189 12.43 -2.34 -12.03
N PHE A 190 12.32 -3.51 -11.41
CA PHE A 190 11.07 -4.00 -10.84
C PHE A 190 10.57 -3.12 -9.68
N HIS A 191 11.43 -2.83 -8.72
CA HIS A 191 11.05 -2.18 -7.47
C HIS A 191 10.77 -0.67 -7.62
N LYS A 192 11.52 0.03 -8.49
CA LYS A 192 11.39 1.49 -8.66
C LYS A 192 10.41 1.89 -9.76
N TYR A 193 10.19 1.04 -10.76
CA TYR A 193 9.42 1.39 -11.93
C TYR A 193 8.24 0.43 -12.14
N LEU A 194 8.49 -0.82 -12.55
CA LEU A 194 7.41 -1.70 -13.02
C LEU A 194 6.30 -1.90 -11.98
N LEU A 195 6.67 -2.33 -10.77
CA LEU A 195 5.70 -2.67 -9.74
C LEU A 195 4.97 -1.43 -9.18
N PRO A 196 5.64 -0.29 -8.88
CA PRO A 196 4.94 0.92 -8.46
C PRO A 196 3.88 1.41 -9.46
N TYR A 197 4.17 1.44 -10.78
CA TYR A 197 3.17 1.87 -11.77
C TYR A 197 1.98 0.92 -11.84
N LEU A 198 2.22 -0.39 -11.76
CA LEU A 198 1.14 -1.38 -11.69
C LEU A 198 0.31 -1.21 -10.41
N VAL A 199 0.95 -0.91 -9.28
CA VAL A 199 0.25 -0.60 -8.02
C VAL A 199 -0.65 0.62 -8.20
N TYR A 200 -0.21 1.70 -8.85
CA TYR A 200 -1.05 2.88 -9.05
C TYR A 200 -2.34 2.56 -9.80
N ILE A 201 -2.23 1.74 -10.85
CA ILE A 201 -3.39 1.32 -11.65
C ILE A 201 -4.33 0.45 -10.81
N VAL A 202 -3.81 -0.59 -10.16
CA VAL A 202 -4.63 -1.57 -9.44
C VAL A 202 -5.22 -0.98 -8.16
N LEU A 203 -4.42 -0.22 -7.40
CA LEU A 203 -4.87 0.48 -6.20
C LEU A 203 -5.89 1.57 -6.56
N GLY A 204 -5.64 2.33 -7.63
CA GLY A 204 -6.59 3.31 -8.16
C GLY A 204 -7.92 2.65 -8.52
N ALA A 205 -7.89 1.56 -9.28
CA ALA A 205 -9.10 0.80 -9.63
C ALA A 205 -9.82 0.25 -8.39
N HIS A 206 -9.08 -0.23 -7.39
CA HIS A 206 -9.65 -0.71 -6.13
C HIS A 206 -10.39 0.39 -5.36
N ILE A 207 -9.74 1.55 -5.18
CA ILE A 207 -10.32 2.70 -4.46
C ILE A 207 -11.50 3.27 -5.23
N LEU A 208 -11.35 3.52 -6.54
CA LEU A 208 -12.41 4.06 -7.39
C LEU A 208 -13.61 3.10 -7.47
N GLY A 209 -13.39 1.80 -7.52
CA GLY A 209 -14.46 0.80 -7.46
C GLY A 209 -15.24 0.89 -6.14
N ALA A 210 -14.55 0.98 -5.00
CA ALA A 210 -15.20 1.15 -3.71
C ALA A 210 -16.00 2.46 -3.60
N LEU A 211 -15.46 3.57 -4.13
CA LEU A 211 -16.13 4.87 -4.16
C LEU A 211 -17.34 4.88 -5.09
N LYS A 212 -17.23 4.28 -6.30
CA LYS A 212 -18.36 4.11 -7.24
C LYS A 212 -19.50 3.38 -6.55
N HIS A 213 -19.22 2.24 -5.92
CA HIS A 213 -20.26 1.45 -5.27
C HIS A 213 -20.94 2.20 -4.12
N GLN A 214 -20.19 2.99 -3.36
CA GLN A 214 -20.73 3.77 -2.24
C GLN A 214 -21.56 4.97 -2.71
N PHE A 215 -21.06 5.75 -3.67
CA PHE A 215 -21.62 7.07 -3.98
C PHE A 215 -22.51 7.09 -5.23
N ILE A 216 -22.24 6.23 -6.21
CA ILE A 216 -22.98 6.17 -7.47
C ILE A 216 -24.03 5.06 -7.41
N ASP A 217 -23.59 3.83 -7.13
CA ASP A 217 -24.48 2.68 -7.08
C ASP A 217 -25.32 2.65 -5.79
N LYS A 218 -24.93 3.45 -4.77
CA LYS A 218 -25.56 3.53 -3.44
C LYS A 218 -25.70 2.16 -2.77
N HIS A 219 -24.74 1.27 -3.04
CA HIS A 219 -24.62 -0.01 -2.35
C HIS A 219 -24.03 0.24 -0.97
N ASP A 220 -24.92 0.51 -0.01
CA ASP A 220 -24.59 0.82 1.38
C ASP A 220 -23.69 -0.22 2.06
N SER A 221 -23.68 -1.46 1.59
CA SER A 221 -23.00 -2.58 2.22
C SER A 221 -21.48 -2.62 1.97
N VAL A 222 -20.98 -2.17 0.81
CA VAL A 222 -19.59 -2.44 0.40
C VAL A 222 -18.60 -1.71 1.32
N PHE A 223 -18.86 -0.43 1.60
CA PHE A 223 -18.03 0.38 2.48
C PHE A 223 -18.30 0.07 3.96
N LYS A 224 -19.58 -0.14 4.32
CA LYS A 224 -20.00 -0.50 5.68
C LYS A 224 -19.27 -1.75 6.17
N ARG A 225 -19.09 -2.77 5.33
CA ARG A 225 -18.40 -4.01 5.72
C ARG A 225 -16.96 -3.82 6.22
N MET A 226 -16.26 -2.77 5.79
CA MET A 226 -14.87 -2.49 6.20
C MET A 226 -14.74 -1.32 7.19
N VAL A 227 -15.78 -0.49 7.35
CA VAL A 227 -15.74 0.73 8.17
C VAL A 227 -16.73 0.69 9.35
N SER A 228 -17.88 0.04 9.21
CA SER A 228 -18.96 -0.01 10.20
C SER A 228 -19.33 -1.44 10.62
#